data_AF-A0A4Q5WM08-F1
#
_entry.id   AF-A0A4Q5WM08-F1
#
_cell.length_a   1.000
_cell.length_b   1.000
_cell.length_c   1.000
_cell.angle_alpha   90.00
_cell.angle_beta   90.00
_cell.angle_gamma   90.00
#
_symmetry.space_group_name_H-M   'P 1'
#
loop_
_entity.id
_entity.type
_entity.pdbx_description
1 polymer ?
#
loop_
_entity_poly.entity_id
_entity_poly.type
_entity_poly.pdbx_seq_one_letter_code
_entity_poly.pdbx_strand_id
1 'polypeptide(L)'
;MTAPKQVLTNALDLYVNEYLAGLGFSFSPSGLKYTRSENGFRQEIGFQGSKNNTAGSIIDFKPMFVIYSAAYKKWHTTTFPGMAVLGGGYIGGDRAPLKPYDNSFQEGFGYDFVRQDHERIVLDLLRNIQQAALPFFEANNSWKKIADGANVQERERVDALILAGRPEEALALCSAALERLEATYRETGNANYQQPIAYMKARNQFLQNQST
;
A
#
# COMPACT_ATOMS: atom_id res chain seq x y z
N MET A 1 6.89 -30.46 -15.24
CA MET A 1 7.62 -29.26 -14.77
C MET A 1 6.72 -28.49 -13.82
N THR A 2 7.23 -28.07 -12.67
CA THR A 2 6.45 -27.35 -11.66
C THR A 2 6.17 -25.92 -12.12
N ALA A 3 4.93 -25.46 -12.03
CA ALA A 3 4.56 -24.10 -12.41
C ALA A 3 5.22 -23.08 -11.46
N PRO A 4 5.65 -21.89 -11.93
CA PRO A 4 6.27 -20.86 -11.10
C PRO A 4 5.48 -20.53 -9.82
N LYS A 5 4.15 -20.45 -9.95
CA LYS A 5 3.22 -20.26 -8.83
C LYS A 5 3.31 -21.37 -7.78
N GLN A 6 3.40 -22.62 -8.23
CA GLN A 6 3.49 -23.77 -7.33
C GLN A 6 4.83 -23.81 -6.60
N VAL A 7 5.93 -23.41 -7.26
CA VAL A 7 7.24 -23.29 -6.61
C VAL A 7 7.18 -22.28 -5.46
N LEU A 8 6.62 -21.10 -5.71
CA LEU A 8 6.45 -20.08 -4.66
C LEU A 8 5.52 -20.57 -3.55
N THR A 9 4.36 -21.15 -3.89
CA THR A 9 3.43 -21.70 -2.88
C THR A 9 4.13 -22.69 -1.95
N ASN A 10 4.88 -23.65 -2.51
CA ASN A 10 5.60 -24.63 -1.69
C ASN A 10 6.62 -23.96 -0.76
N ALA A 11 7.32 -22.93 -1.25
CA ALA A 11 8.31 -22.23 -0.46
C ALA A 11 7.68 -21.41 0.68
N LEU A 12 6.53 -20.77 0.42
CA LEU A 12 5.73 -20.08 1.43
C LEU A 12 5.16 -21.05 2.47
N ASP A 13 4.67 -22.21 2.04
CA ASP A 13 4.13 -23.25 2.92
C ASP A 13 5.16 -23.76 3.94
N LEU A 14 6.42 -23.87 3.52
CA LEU A 14 7.50 -24.37 4.38
C LEU A 14 7.97 -23.38 5.45
N TYR A 15 8.00 -22.08 5.14
CA TYR A 15 8.73 -21.10 5.95
C TYR A 15 7.89 -19.91 6.44
N VAL A 16 6.75 -19.62 5.80
CA VAL A 16 6.01 -18.36 6.04
C VAL A 16 4.60 -18.61 6.58
N ASN A 17 3.92 -19.65 6.10
CA ASN A 17 2.51 -19.90 6.42
C ASN A 17 2.24 -20.01 7.91
N GLU A 18 2.99 -20.84 8.63
CA GLU A 18 2.76 -21.06 10.07
C GLU A 18 2.94 -19.77 10.87
N TYR A 19 4.02 -19.02 10.58
CA TYR A 19 4.30 -17.75 11.22
C TYR A 19 3.17 -16.73 10.99
N LEU A 20 2.75 -16.54 9.74
CA LEU A 20 1.70 -15.58 9.40
C LEU A 20 0.31 -16.01 9.88
N ALA A 21 0.02 -17.30 9.88
CA ALA A 21 -1.21 -17.85 10.46
C ALA A 21 -1.30 -17.55 11.97
N GLY A 22 -0.17 -17.69 12.69
CA GLY A 22 -0.07 -17.29 14.10
C GLY A 22 -0.36 -15.81 14.36
N LEU A 23 -0.20 -14.95 13.35
CA LEU A 23 -0.53 -13.52 13.39
C LEU A 23 -1.94 -13.19 12.86
N GLY A 24 -2.75 -14.20 12.58
CA GLY A 24 -4.13 -14.07 12.11
C GLY A 24 -4.27 -13.82 10.61
N PHE A 25 -3.21 -14.01 9.82
CA PHE A 25 -3.32 -13.97 8.35
C PHE A 25 -3.83 -15.30 7.79
N SER A 26 -4.72 -15.21 6.81
CA SER A 26 -5.15 -16.33 5.99
C SER A 26 -4.47 -16.28 4.62
N PHE A 27 -3.87 -17.39 4.19
CA PHE A 27 -3.25 -17.50 2.88
C PHE A 27 -4.26 -17.92 1.81
N SER A 28 -4.21 -17.27 0.65
CA SER A 28 -4.94 -17.63 -0.56
C SER A 28 -3.95 -18.11 -1.63
N PRO A 29 -3.83 -19.43 -1.87
CA PRO A 29 -2.94 -19.96 -2.90
C PRO A 29 -3.33 -19.51 -4.30
N SER A 30 -4.64 -19.37 -4.57
CA SER A 30 -5.14 -18.90 -5.87
C SER A 30 -4.78 -17.44 -6.13
N GLY A 31 -4.77 -16.59 -5.10
CA GLY A 31 -4.37 -15.19 -5.20
C GLY A 31 -2.88 -14.92 -4.93
N LEU A 32 -2.12 -15.91 -4.48
CA LEU A 32 -0.77 -15.74 -3.90
C LEU A 32 -0.72 -14.55 -2.94
N LYS A 33 -1.56 -14.59 -1.91
CA LYS A 33 -1.62 -13.50 -0.94
C LYS A 33 -2.06 -13.92 0.44
N TYR A 34 -1.56 -13.22 1.44
CA TYR A 34 -2.02 -13.29 2.81
C TYR A 34 -2.94 -12.12 3.10
N THR A 35 -4.02 -12.36 3.83
CA THR A 35 -4.91 -11.29 4.30
C THR A 35 -5.26 -11.45 5.77
N ARG A 36 -5.27 -10.35 6.52
CA ARG A 36 -5.91 -10.27 7.85
C ARG A 36 -6.78 -9.03 7.93
N SER A 37 -7.79 -9.07 8.81
CA SER A 37 -8.64 -7.91 9.11
C SER A 37 -8.43 -7.49 10.55
N GLU A 38 -8.21 -6.19 10.74
CA GLU A 38 -7.91 -5.59 12.03
C GLU A 38 -8.43 -4.16 12.06
N ASN A 39 -9.20 -3.79 13.10
CA ASN A 39 -9.72 -2.42 13.31
C ASN A 39 -10.49 -1.83 12.11
N GLY A 40 -11.18 -2.66 11.33
CA GLY A 40 -11.89 -2.23 10.12
C GLY A 40 -11.01 -2.01 8.89
N PHE A 41 -9.71 -2.32 9.00
CA PHE A 41 -8.75 -2.36 7.90
C PHE A 41 -8.48 -3.80 7.50
N ARG A 42 -8.29 -4.05 6.20
CA ARG A 42 -7.78 -5.31 5.69
C ARG A 42 -6.34 -5.11 5.24
N GLN A 43 -5.44 -5.84 5.86
CA GLN A 43 -4.02 -5.84 5.53
C GLN A 43 -3.74 -7.00 4.59
N GLU A 44 -2.94 -6.77 3.55
CA GLU A 44 -2.65 -7.74 2.49
C GLU A 44 -1.14 -7.78 2.20
N ILE A 45 -0.58 -8.99 2.16
CA ILE A 45 0.76 -9.29 1.65
C ILE A 45 0.56 -10.10 0.38
N GLY A 46 0.70 -9.46 -0.79
CA GLY A 46 0.52 -10.11 -2.10
C GLY A 46 1.85 -10.40 -2.79
N PHE A 47 1.91 -11.47 -3.57
CA PHE A 47 3.07 -11.79 -4.41
C PHE A 47 2.70 -11.66 -5.88
N GLN A 48 3.15 -10.56 -6.49
CA GLN A 48 2.93 -10.36 -7.91
C GLN A 48 4.03 -11.09 -8.69
N GLY A 49 3.64 -12.04 -9.54
CA GLY A 49 4.57 -12.69 -10.48
C GLY A 49 4.90 -11.80 -11.68
N SER A 50 6.07 -11.98 -12.27
CA SER A 50 6.42 -11.34 -13.54
C SER A 50 5.57 -11.89 -14.68
N LYS A 51 5.23 -11.02 -15.65
CA LYS A 51 4.58 -11.43 -16.90
C LYS A 51 5.46 -12.37 -17.75
N ASN A 52 6.75 -12.40 -17.48
CA ASN A 52 7.73 -13.22 -18.18
C ASN A 52 7.98 -14.58 -17.51
N ASN A 53 7.25 -14.93 -16.45
CA ASN A 53 7.44 -16.20 -15.76
C ASN A 53 7.16 -17.38 -16.67
N THR A 54 8.12 -18.31 -16.73
CA THR A 54 8.09 -19.52 -17.56
C THR A 54 8.53 -20.71 -16.73
N ALA A 55 7.79 -21.81 -16.81
CA ALA A 55 8.05 -22.99 -16.00
C ALA A 55 9.49 -23.51 -16.24
N GLY A 56 10.25 -23.66 -15.16
CA GLY A 56 11.62 -24.19 -15.19
C GLY A 56 12.69 -23.22 -15.70
N SER A 57 12.37 -21.96 -16.02
CA SER A 57 13.36 -21.01 -16.56
C SER A 57 13.27 -19.58 -16.02
N ILE A 58 12.07 -19.08 -15.67
CA ILE A 58 11.91 -17.76 -15.04
C ILE A 58 10.82 -17.86 -13.96
N ILE A 59 11.20 -17.62 -12.71
CA ILE A 59 10.29 -17.64 -11.55
C ILE A 59 10.56 -16.37 -10.75
N ASP A 60 10.04 -15.26 -11.26
CA ASP A 60 10.20 -13.94 -10.67
C ASP A 60 8.93 -13.50 -9.95
N PHE A 61 9.07 -12.97 -8.75
CA PHE A 61 7.97 -12.29 -8.07
C PHE A 61 8.43 -11.13 -7.21
N LYS A 62 7.48 -10.28 -6.87
CA LYS A 62 7.72 -9.12 -6.05
C LYS A 62 6.63 -9.03 -4.97
N PRO A 63 6.97 -8.88 -3.68
CA PRO A 63 5.97 -8.71 -2.64
C PRO A 63 5.37 -7.30 -2.71
N MET A 64 4.10 -7.21 -2.33
CA MET A 64 3.29 -6.00 -2.25
C MET A 64 2.61 -5.96 -0.87
N PHE A 65 2.66 -4.81 -0.20
CA PHE A 65 2.10 -4.64 1.14
C PHE A 65 1.03 -3.56 1.12
N VAL A 66 -0.18 -3.92 1.51
CA VAL A 66 -1.35 -3.10 1.22
C VAL A 66 -2.31 -3.05 2.39
N ILE A 67 -2.88 -1.87 2.65
CA ILE A 67 -3.97 -1.67 3.61
C ILE A 67 -5.20 -1.17 2.87
N TYR A 68 -6.31 -1.87 3.05
CA TYR A 68 -7.61 -1.51 2.52
C TYR A 68 -8.56 -1.09 3.62
N SER A 69 -9.41 -0.11 3.34
CA SER A 69 -10.57 0.17 4.20
C SER A 69 -11.86 0.26 3.38
N ALA A 70 -12.80 -0.66 3.68
CA ALA A 70 -14.13 -0.63 3.07
C ALA A 70 -14.92 0.63 3.47
N ALA A 71 -14.73 1.10 4.70
CA ALA A 71 -15.33 2.33 5.20
C ALA A 71 -14.85 3.55 4.41
N TYR A 72 -13.54 3.65 4.13
CA TYR A 72 -13.00 4.72 3.30
C TYR A 72 -13.51 4.67 1.86
N LYS A 73 -13.52 3.47 1.25
CA LYS A 73 -14.07 3.33 -0.11
C LYS A 73 -15.50 3.86 -0.17
N LYS A 74 -16.36 3.45 0.77
CA LYS A 74 -17.74 3.92 0.88
C LYS A 74 -17.80 5.44 1.06
N TRP A 75 -17.10 5.97 2.07
CA TRP A 75 -17.06 7.40 2.36
C TRP A 75 -16.62 8.22 1.15
N HIS A 76 -15.53 7.83 0.47
CA HIS A 76 -15.01 8.55 -0.69
C HIS A 76 -16.03 8.54 -1.84
N THR A 77 -16.63 7.39 -2.16
CA THR A 77 -17.61 7.31 -3.25
C THR A 77 -18.87 8.12 -2.99
N THR A 78 -19.27 8.26 -1.72
CA THR A 78 -20.43 9.06 -1.32
C THR A 78 -20.10 10.55 -1.28
N THR A 79 -18.92 10.92 -0.78
CA THR A 79 -18.54 12.32 -0.54
C THR A 79 -18.05 13.01 -1.81
N PHE A 80 -17.34 12.27 -2.68
CA PHE A 80 -16.74 12.79 -3.91
C PHE A 80 -17.22 11.99 -5.13
N PRO A 81 -18.52 12.08 -5.48
CA PRO A 81 -19.09 11.33 -6.59
C PRO A 81 -18.37 11.69 -7.91
N GLY A 82 -18.11 10.68 -8.74
CA GLY A 82 -17.39 10.84 -10.01
C GLY A 82 -15.86 10.94 -9.89
N MET A 83 -15.32 11.08 -8.66
CA MET A 83 -13.88 10.98 -8.44
C MET A 83 -13.49 9.52 -8.19
N ALA A 84 -12.49 9.03 -8.93
CA ALA A 84 -11.95 7.70 -8.72
C ALA A 84 -11.35 7.60 -7.31
N VAL A 85 -11.68 6.52 -6.58
CA VAL A 85 -11.01 6.20 -5.32
C VAL A 85 -9.57 5.84 -5.66
N LEU A 86 -8.64 6.73 -5.32
CA LEU A 86 -7.22 6.47 -5.59
C LEU A 86 -6.78 5.19 -4.87
N GLY A 87 -6.07 4.34 -5.61
CA GLY A 87 -5.60 3.02 -5.16
C GLY A 87 -6.69 1.99 -4.82
N GLY A 88 -7.98 2.25 -5.04
CA GLY A 88 -9.04 1.26 -4.81
C GLY A 88 -9.48 1.11 -3.34
N GLY A 89 -9.23 2.13 -2.51
CA GLY A 89 -9.55 2.12 -1.08
C GLY A 89 -8.32 1.91 -0.19
N TYR A 90 -7.18 2.38 -0.69
CA TYR A 90 -5.83 1.95 -0.40
C TYR A 90 -5.06 3.03 0.33
N ILE A 91 -4.42 2.62 1.42
CA ILE A 91 -3.21 3.28 1.90
C ILE A 91 -2.15 2.23 1.67
N GLY A 92 -1.28 2.45 0.70
CA GLY A 92 -0.22 1.50 0.52
C GLY A 92 1.03 2.17 0.03
N GLY A 93 2.09 1.69 0.63
CA GLY A 93 3.42 2.10 0.29
C GLY A 93 3.68 1.72 -1.16
N ASP A 94 4.04 2.72 -1.95
CA ASP A 94 5.30 2.56 -2.65
C ASP A 94 6.33 1.95 -1.66
N ARG A 95 7.30 1.15 -2.11
CA ARG A 95 8.22 0.47 -1.17
C ARG A 95 9.06 1.46 -0.35
N ALA A 96 9.10 2.73 -0.78
CA ALA A 96 9.85 3.81 -0.16
C ALA A 96 9.57 4.03 1.36
N PRO A 97 8.31 4.02 1.85
CA PRO A 97 8.00 4.05 3.29
C PRO A 97 8.32 2.79 4.10
N LEU A 98 8.60 1.65 3.48
CA LEU A 98 8.95 0.42 4.19
C LEU A 98 10.44 0.44 4.54
N LYS A 99 10.92 1.37 5.37
CA LYS A 99 12.28 1.23 5.94
C LYS A 99 12.16 0.44 7.27
N PRO A 100 13.00 -0.58 7.52
CA PRO A 100 14.22 -0.97 6.81
C PRO A 100 14.05 -2.19 5.88
N TYR A 101 13.23 -2.11 4.83
CA TYR A 101 13.10 -3.19 3.86
C TYR A 101 14.42 -3.39 3.08
N ASP A 102 14.96 -4.61 3.14
CA ASP A 102 16.17 -5.01 2.43
C ASP A 102 15.81 -5.57 1.05
N ASN A 103 16.36 -4.96 0.01
CA ASN A 103 16.16 -5.38 -1.38
C ASN A 103 17.42 -6.00 -2.02
N SER A 104 18.44 -6.34 -1.23
CA SER A 104 19.72 -6.88 -1.71
C SER A 104 19.59 -8.19 -2.50
N PHE A 105 18.56 -8.99 -2.23
CA PHE A 105 18.26 -10.22 -2.96
C PHE A 105 17.34 -10.01 -4.18
N GLN A 106 16.87 -8.78 -4.43
CA GLN A 106 16.00 -8.48 -5.58
C GLN A 106 16.80 -7.94 -6.76
N GLU A 107 16.60 -8.56 -7.92
CA GLU A 107 17.17 -8.13 -9.20
C GLU A 107 16.05 -7.95 -10.23
N GLY A 108 16.15 -6.91 -11.06
CA GLY A 108 15.15 -6.64 -12.10
C GLY A 108 13.74 -6.44 -11.53
N PHE A 109 12.84 -7.41 -11.74
CA PHE A 109 11.45 -7.33 -11.30
C PHE A 109 11.25 -7.62 -9.79
N GLY A 110 12.13 -8.41 -9.18
CA GLY A 110 11.98 -8.85 -7.79
C GLY A 110 12.91 -10.01 -7.44
N TYR A 111 12.40 -10.99 -6.70
CA TYR A 111 13.13 -12.22 -6.39
C TYR A 111 13.08 -13.21 -7.55
N ASP A 112 14.21 -13.79 -7.92
CA ASP A 112 14.34 -14.83 -8.96
C ASP A 112 14.70 -16.18 -8.34
N PHE A 113 13.73 -17.09 -8.33
CA PHE A 113 13.88 -18.43 -7.75
C PHE A 113 14.71 -19.38 -8.62
N VAL A 114 14.96 -19.05 -9.87
CA VAL A 114 15.79 -19.89 -10.75
C VAL A 114 17.28 -19.64 -10.49
N ARG A 115 17.65 -18.39 -10.18
CA ARG A 115 19.04 -17.96 -10.01
C ARG A 115 19.56 -18.01 -8.59
N GLN A 116 18.66 -18.01 -7.61
CA GLN A 116 19.02 -17.91 -6.20
C GLN A 116 18.42 -19.06 -5.40
N ASP A 117 19.07 -19.34 -4.28
CA ASP A 117 18.60 -20.35 -3.34
C ASP A 117 17.22 -19.96 -2.74
N HIS A 118 16.23 -20.84 -2.92
CA HIS A 118 14.85 -20.58 -2.50
C HIS A 118 14.75 -20.32 -0.99
N GLU A 119 15.49 -21.07 -0.17
CA GLU A 119 15.46 -20.92 1.29
C GLU A 119 15.97 -19.54 1.68
N ARG A 120 17.11 -19.11 1.13
CA ARG A 120 17.65 -17.75 1.37
C ARG A 120 16.65 -16.66 1.01
N ILE A 121 16.00 -16.76 -0.15
CA ILE A 121 15.01 -15.76 -0.54
C ILE A 121 13.83 -15.74 0.44
N VAL A 122 13.30 -16.91 0.81
CA VAL A 122 12.11 -16.93 1.67
C VAL A 122 12.43 -16.48 3.09
N LEU A 123 13.64 -16.76 3.59
CA LEU A 123 14.12 -16.21 4.87
C LEU A 123 14.30 -14.68 4.80
N ASP A 124 14.83 -14.16 3.69
CA ASP A 124 14.89 -12.71 3.46
C ASP A 124 13.49 -12.07 3.42
N LEU A 125 12.57 -12.69 2.70
CA LEU A 125 11.18 -12.27 2.65
C LEU A 125 10.53 -12.28 4.04
N LEU A 126 10.73 -13.35 4.82
CA LEU A 126 10.20 -13.45 6.19
C LEU A 126 10.76 -12.33 7.08
N ARG A 127 12.07 -12.07 7.00
CA ARG A 127 12.71 -10.96 7.70
C ARG A 127 12.10 -9.62 7.30
N ASN A 128 11.91 -9.36 6.01
CA ASN A 128 11.28 -8.15 5.50
C ASN A 128 9.83 -8.00 5.97
N ILE A 129 9.07 -9.10 6.03
CA ILE A 129 7.72 -9.12 6.60
C ILE A 129 7.78 -8.69 8.08
N GLN A 130 8.67 -9.29 8.86
CA GLN A 130 8.81 -9.03 10.29
C GLN A 130 9.25 -7.60 10.59
N GLN A 131 10.26 -7.10 9.87
CA GLN A 131 10.95 -5.86 10.18
C GLN A 131 10.35 -4.63 9.49
N ALA A 132 9.65 -4.81 8.36
CA ALA A 132 9.09 -3.69 7.61
C ALA A 132 7.57 -3.79 7.46
N ALA A 133 7.04 -4.92 6.99
CA ALA A 133 5.62 -5.03 6.68
C ALA A 133 4.72 -4.97 7.92
N LEU A 134 5.04 -5.73 8.97
CA LEU A 134 4.24 -5.75 10.21
C LEU A 134 4.26 -4.37 10.89
N PRO A 135 5.42 -3.69 11.10
CA PRO A 135 5.43 -2.32 11.63
C PRO A 135 4.65 -1.33 10.77
N PHE A 136 4.71 -1.45 9.44
CA PHE A 136 3.92 -0.62 8.54
C PHE A 136 2.43 -0.79 8.76
N PHE A 137 1.96 -2.03 8.87
CA PHE A 137 0.57 -2.34 9.18
C PHE A 137 0.14 -1.80 10.54
N GLU A 138 0.96 -1.98 11.58
CA GLU A 138 0.65 -1.48 12.93
C GLU A 138 0.63 0.05 13.00
N ALA A 139 1.47 0.73 12.22
CA ALA A 139 1.49 2.18 12.09
C ALA A 139 0.28 2.72 11.30
N ASN A 140 -0.49 1.85 10.62
CA ASN A 140 -1.55 2.27 9.71
C ASN A 140 -2.87 1.50 9.93
N ASN A 141 -3.08 0.94 11.12
CA ASN A 141 -4.30 0.21 11.48
C ASN A 141 -5.41 1.07 12.13
N SER A 142 -5.33 2.41 12.03
CA SER A 142 -6.40 3.32 12.41
C SER A 142 -6.25 4.67 11.72
N TRP A 143 -7.36 5.37 11.47
CA TRP A 143 -7.33 6.72 10.85
C TRP A 143 -6.47 7.70 11.63
N LYS A 144 -6.52 7.65 12.96
CA LYS A 144 -5.65 8.48 13.83
C LYS A 144 -4.17 8.21 13.55
N LYS A 145 -3.75 6.94 13.56
CA LYS A 145 -2.34 6.59 13.29
C LYS A 145 -1.91 6.97 11.87
N ILE A 146 -2.77 6.78 10.87
CA ILE A 146 -2.50 7.19 9.48
C ILE A 146 -2.35 8.71 9.38
N ALA A 147 -3.20 9.47 10.08
CA ALA A 147 -3.14 10.93 10.12
C ALA A 147 -1.87 11.46 10.83
N ASP A 148 -1.40 10.74 11.85
CA ASP A 148 -0.19 11.08 12.61
C ASP A 148 1.09 10.57 11.92
N GLY A 149 0.98 9.57 11.05
CA GLY A 149 2.10 8.90 10.38
C GLY A 149 2.78 9.75 9.31
N ALA A 150 4.11 9.62 9.22
CA ALA A 150 4.92 10.26 8.18
C ALA A 150 5.10 9.39 6.92
N ASN A 151 4.58 8.16 6.93
CA ASN A 151 4.86 7.14 5.93
C ASN A 151 3.75 6.98 4.87
N VAL A 152 2.84 7.95 4.79
CA VAL A 152 1.74 8.00 3.82
C VAL A 152 1.83 9.25 2.96
N GLN A 153 1.23 9.22 1.78
CA GLN A 153 1.24 10.37 0.89
C GLN A 153 0.39 11.48 1.48
N GLU A 154 0.76 12.75 1.23
CA GLU A 154 0.05 13.91 1.79
C GLU A 154 -1.46 13.88 1.54
N ARG A 155 -1.89 13.45 0.34
CA ARG A 155 -3.30 13.29 -0.01
C ARG A 155 -4.05 12.24 0.81
N GLU A 156 -3.37 11.15 1.17
CA GLU A 156 -3.92 10.08 2.01
C GLU A 156 -4.02 10.57 3.46
N ARG A 157 -3.03 11.38 3.89
CA ARG A 157 -3.01 12.02 5.21
C ARG A 157 -4.15 13.01 5.39
N VAL A 158 -4.49 13.80 4.37
CA VAL A 158 -5.67 14.69 4.39
C VAL A 158 -6.94 13.89 4.65
N ASP A 159 -7.23 12.87 3.85
CA ASP A 159 -8.44 12.07 4.02
C ASP A 159 -8.46 11.33 5.38
N ALA A 160 -7.28 10.89 5.86
CA ALA A 160 -7.16 10.29 7.19
C ALA A 160 -7.45 11.28 8.33
N LEU A 161 -7.02 12.55 8.22
CA LEU A 161 -7.36 13.60 9.18
C LEU A 161 -8.88 13.83 9.23
N ILE A 162 -9.54 13.86 8.07
CA ILE A 162 -11.01 13.97 7.98
C ILE A 162 -11.67 12.80 8.72
N LEU A 163 -11.28 11.57 8.39
CA LEU A 163 -11.86 10.36 8.97
C LEU A 163 -11.49 10.15 10.45
N ALA A 164 -10.42 10.79 10.92
CA ALA A 164 -10.04 10.85 12.33
C ALA A 164 -10.77 11.96 13.10
N GLY A 165 -11.66 12.73 12.47
CA GLY A 165 -12.40 13.82 13.11
C GLY A 165 -11.56 15.06 13.39
N ARG A 166 -10.54 15.33 12.55
CA ARG A 166 -9.62 16.48 12.65
C ARG A 166 -9.74 17.39 11.42
N PRO A 167 -10.93 17.97 11.14
CA PRO A 167 -11.18 18.71 9.91
C PRO A 167 -10.36 20.00 9.79
N GLU A 168 -10.06 20.69 10.90
CA GLU A 168 -9.24 21.91 10.89
C GLU A 168 -7.80 21.63 10.42
N GLU A 169 -7.20 20.55 10.94
CA GLU A 169 -5.87 20.12 10.52
C GLU A 169 -5.86 19.59 9.08
N ALA A 170 -6.93 18.89 8.69
CA ALA A 170 -7.11 18.47 7.30
C ALA A 170 -7.18 19.68 6.36
N LEU A 171 -7.92 20.74 6.75
CA LEU A 171 -8.09 21.95 5.96
C LEU A 171 -6.77 22.71 5.83
N ALA A 172 -6.03 22.87 6.93
CA ALA A 172 -4.72 23.50 6.92
C ALA A 172 -3.74 22.76 5.99
N LEU A 173 -3.61 21.44 6.14
CA LEU A 173 -2.74 20.62 5.29
C LEU A 173 -3.16 20.68 3.82
N CYS A 174 -4.46 20.52 3.55
CA CYS A 174 -5.01 20.54 2.20
C CYS A 174 -4.83 21.90 1.51
N SER A 175 -4.97 23.00 2.24
CA SER A 175 -4.80 24.37 1.69
C SER A 175 -3.34 24.62 1.32
N ALA A 176 -2.41 24.30 2.23
CA ALA A 176 -0.98 24.43 1.96
C ALA A 176 -0.52 23.53 0.79
N ALA A 177 -1.05 22.32 0.70
CA ALA A 177 -0.76 21.40 -0.40
C ALA A 177 -1.28 21.94 -1.74
N LEU A 178 -2.52 22.44 -1.77
CA LEU A 178 -3.13 23.00 -2.97
C LEU A 178 -2.34 24.20 -3.49
N GLU A 179 -1.96 25.14 -2.61
CA GLU A 179 -1.16 26.31 -2.96
C GLU A 179 0.18 25.92 -3.62
N ARG A 180 0.90 24.97 -3.02
CA ARG A 180 2.16 24.46 -3.59
C ARG A 180 1.96 23.81 -4.95
N LEU A 181 0.96 22.94 -5.10
CA LEU A 181 0.68 22.24 -6.35
C LEU A 181 0.30 23.22 -7.48
N GLU A 182 -0.53 24.22 -7.18
CA GLU A 182 -0.92 25.26 -8.14
C GLU A 182 0.25 26.18 -8.53
N ALA A 183 1.12 26.52 -7.58
CA ALA A 183 2.36 27.26 -7.87
C ALA A 183 3.26 26.47 -8.83
N THR A 184 3.55 25.20 -8.52
CA THR A 184 4.39 24.35 -9.38
C THR A 184 3.76 24.12 -10.76
N TYR A 185 2.43 23.98 -10.84
CA TYR A 185 1.75 23.85 -12.13
C TYR A 185 1.85 25.14 -12.97
N ARG A 186 1.70 26.32 -12.35
CA ARG A 186 1.87 27.61 -13.05
C ARG A 186 3.29 27.80 -13.58
N GLU A 187 4.29 27.35 -12.83
CA GLU A 187 5.70 27.44 -13.23
C GLU A 187 6.07 26.46 -14.33
N THR A 188 5.59 25.21 -14.25
CA THR A 188 6.07 24.11 -15.11
C THR A 188 5.14 23.79 -16.27
N GLY A 189 3.85 24.15 -16.19
CA GLY A 189 2.83 23.70 -17.13
C GLY A 189 2.63 22.17 -17.16
N ASN A 190 3.21 21.43 -16.22
CA ASN A 190 3.22 19.97 -16.26
C ASN A 190 1.82 19.40 -15.92
N ALA A 191 1.17 18.78 -16.90
CA ALA A 191 -0.16 18.20 -16.78
C ALA A 191 -0.29 17.16 -15.65
N ASN A 192 0.81 16.55 -15.19
CA ASN A 192 0.81 15.60 -14.07
C ASN A 192 0.30 16.23 -12.75
N TYR A 193 0.32 17.56 -12.61
CA TYR A 193 -0.21 18.25 -11.44
C TYR A 193 -1.74 18.45 -11.46
N GLN A 194 -2.39 18.30 -12.63
CA GLN A 194 -3.84 18.57 -12.75
C GLN A 194 -4.68 17.65 -11.86
N GLN A 195 -4.37 16.35 -11.84
CA GLN A 195 -5.11 15.38 -11.01
C GLN A 195 -4.89 15.62 -9.51
N PRO A 196 -3.66 15.79 -8.99
CA PRO A 196 -3.43 16.20 -7.59
C PRO A 196 -4.13 17.51 -7.20
N ILE A 197 -4.12 18.52 -8.07
CA ILE A 197 -4.81 19.80 -7.83
C ILE A 197 -6.32 19.57 -7.71
N ALA A 198 -6.92 18.85 -8.66
CA ALA A 198 -8.35 18.55 -8.62
C ALA A 198 -8.73 17.76 -7.34
N TYR A 199 -7.86 16.83 -6.93
CA TYR A 199 -8.02 16.09 -5.68
C TYR A 199 -8.06 17.03 -4.46
N MET A 200 -7.02 17.84 -4.28
CA MET A 200 -6.91 18.74 -3.13
C MET A 200 -8.02 19.80 -3.15
N LYS A 201 -8.36 20.34 -4.31
CA LYS A 201 -9.44 21.32 -4.45
C LYS A 201 -10.79 20.79 -3.99
N ALA A 202 -11.13 19.54 -4.33
CA ALA A 202 -12.37 18.91 -3.88
C ALA A 202 -12.42 18.72 -2.35
N ARG A 203 -11.30 18.32 -1.72
CA ARG A 203 -11.21 18.19 -0.25
C ARG A 203 -11.29 19.54 0.44
N ASN A 204 -10.61 20.54 -0.09
CA ASN A 204 -10.61 21.89 0.45
C ASN A 204 -12.05 22.46 0.49
N GLN A 205 -12.76 22.36 -0.64
CA GLN A 205 -14.16 22.79 -0.73
C GLN A 205 -15.07 22.02 0.25
N PHE A 206 -14.90 20.70 0.33
CA PHE A 206 -15.66 19.88 1.28
C PHE A 206 -15.43 20.33 2.73
N LEU A 207 -14.18 20.60 3.12
CA LEU A 207 -13.83 21.02 4.49
C LEU A 207 -14.31 22.43 4.83
N GLN A 208 -14.25 23.36 3.87
CA GLN A 208 -14.79 24.71 4.03
C GLN A 208 -16.30 24.68 4.29
N ASN A 209 -17.04 23.83 3.56
CA ASN A 209 -18.49 23.68 3.75
C ASN A 209 -18.88 23.03 5.08
N GLN A 210 -17.95 22.37 5.78
CA GLN A 210 -18.20 21.83 7.13
C GLN A 210 -17.96 22.86 8.24
N SER A 211 -17.31 23.97 7.92
CA SER A 211 -16.95 25.02 8.90
C SER A 211 -17.98 26.15 8.97
N THR A 212 -19.02 26.10 8.13
CA THR A 212 -20.18 27.02 8.06
C THR A 212 -21.42 26.39 8.65
#